data_AF-A0A7X4ASX7-F1
#
_entry.id   AF-A0A7X4ASX7-F1
#
_cell.length_a   1.000
_cell.length_b   1.000
_cell.length_c   1.000
_cell.angle_alpha   90.00
_cell.angle_beta   90.00
_cell.angle_gamma   90.00
#
_symmetry.space_group_name_H-M   'P 1'
#
loop_
_entity.id
_entity.type
_entity.pdbx_description
1 polymer ?
#
loop_
_entity_poly.entity_id
_entity_poly.type
_entity_poly.pdbx_seq_one_letter_code
_entity_poly.pdbx_strand_id
1 'polypeptide(L)' 'YRHSGHIGNLRRLSLSGQRSKNSTKLVYHAVRGMLPKNKLRPPRLARLKVYAGAEHPHQPQTPTAYDMKGVRRVSHE' A
#
# COMPACT_ATOMS: atom_id res chain seq x y z
N TYR A 1 -0.81 -11.54 -10.01
CA TYR A 1 -0.81 -13.02 -9.96
C TYR A 1 -0.30 -13.48 -8.61
N ARG A 2 -0.76 -14.63 -8.11
CA ARG A 2 -0.23 -15.30 -6.92
C ARG A 2 -0.13 -16.79 -7.20
N HIS A 3 0.98 -17.41 -6.81
CA HIS A 3 1.20 -18.85 -6.92
C HIS A 3 1.39 -19.43 -5.53
N SER A 4 0.83 -20.61 -5.25
CA SER A 4 0.97 -21.27 -3.94
C SER A 4 2.21 -22.16 -3.82
N GLY A 5 2.88 -22.47 -4.93
CA GLY A 5 4.04 -23.39 -4.99
C GLY A 5 3.69 -24.78 -5.52
N HIS A 6 2.41 -25.16 -5.55
CA HIS A 6 1.95 -26.45 -6.09
C HIS A 6 1.65 -26.33 -7.60
N ILE A 7 1.95 -27.39 -8.35
CA ILE A 7 1.70 -27.47 -9.80
C ILE A 7 0.21 -27.19 -10.08
N GLY A 8 -0.07 -26.31 -11.05
CA GLY A 8 -1.42 -25.95 -11.48
C GLY A 8 -2.15 -24.89 -10.63
N ASN A 9 -1.54 -24.37 -9.55
CA ASN A 9 -2.22 -23.46 -8.62
C ASN A 9 -1.82 -21.98 -8.80
N LEU A 10 -1.85 -21.52 -10.05
CA LEU A 10 -1.66 -20.09 -10.39
C LEU A 10 -3.01 -19.37 -10.32
N ARG A 11 -3.10 -18.38 -9.42
CA ARG A 11 -4.31 -17.57 -9.24
C ARG A 11 -4.11 -16.17 -9.82
N ARG A 12 -4.99 -15.78 -10.75
CA ARG A 12 -5.11 -14.41 -11.26
C ARG A 12 -6.35 -13.79 -10.65
N LEU A 13 -6.21 -12.56 -10.15
CA LEU A 13 -7.35 -11.74 -9.76
C LEU A 13 -7.28 -10.44 -10.56
N SER A 14 -8.42 -9.99 -11.08
CA SER A 14 -8.54 -8.68 -11.71
C SER A 14 -8.48 -7.58 -10.66
N LEU A 15 -8.15 -6.35 -11.08
CA LEU A 15 -8.12 -5.19 -10.17
C LEU A 15 -9.50 -4.93 -9.55
N SER A 16 -10.55 -5.00 -10.37
CA SER A 16 -11.95 -4.88 -9.91
C SER A 16 -12.29 -5.95 -8.87
N GLY A 17 -11.96 -7.22 -9.16
CA GLY A 17 -12.20 -8.32 -8.21
C GLY A 17 -11.41 -8.15 -6.90
N GLN A 18 -10.19 -7.61 -6.96
CA GLN A 18 -9.40 -7.33 -5.76
C GLN A 18 -10.01 -6.18 -4.95
N ARG A 19 -10.49 -5.13 -5.61
CA ARG A 19 -11.13 -3.98 -4.96
C ARG A 19 -12.37 -4.40 -4.18
N SER A 20 -13.25 -5.21 -4.79
CA SER A 20 -14.46 -5.72 -4.13
C SER A 20 -14.13 -6.66 -2.97
N LYS A 21 -13.10 -7.50 -3.12
CA LYS A 21 -12.71 -8.46 -2.07
C LYS A 21 -11.98 -7.82 -0.90
N ASN A 22 -11.00 -6.97 -1.19
CA ASN A 22 -10.18 -6.30 -0.19
C ASN A 22 -9.40 -5.14 -0.84
N SER A 23 -9.97 -3.93 -0.74
CA SER A 23 -9.37 -2.68 -1.20
C SER A 23 -8.06 -2.34 -0.47
N THR A 24 -7.95 -2.66 0.82
CA THR A 24 -6.76 -2.43 1.65
C THR A 24 -5.51 -3.10 1.07
N LYS A 25 -5.63 -4.34 0.60
CA LYS A 25 -4.53 -5.10 0.00
C LYS A 25 -4.02 -4.46 -1.29
N LEU A 26 -4.90 -3.82 -2.06
CA LEU A 26 -4.52 -3.14 -3.31
C LEU A 26 -3.52 -2.03 -3.01
N VAL A 27 -3.85 -1.14 -2.08
CA VAL A 27 -2.99 -0.02 -1.66
C VAL A 27 -1.70 -0.55 -1.02
N TYR A 28 -1.80 -1.53 -0.13
CA TYR A 28 -0.63 -2.16 0.49
C TYR A 28 0.35 -2.73 -0.54
N HIS A 29 -0.15 -3.44 -1.56
CA HIS A 29 0.68 -4.01 -2.61
C HIS A 29 1.31 -2.95 -3.52
N ALA A 30 0.59 -1.86 -3.81
CA ALA A 30 1.13 -0.73 -4.58
C ALA A 30 2.32 -0.09 -3.83
N VAL A 31 2.13 0.27 -2.55
CA VAL A 31 3.20 0.87 -1.73
C VAL A 31 4.38 -0.10 -1.56
N ARG A 32 4.11 -1.38 -1.31
CA ARG A 32 5.15 -2.42 -1.25
C ARG A 32 5.96 -2.55 -2.53
N GLY A 33 5.35 -2.27 -3.68
CA GLY A 33 6.02 -2.28 -4.99
C GLY A 33 6.95 -1.09 -5.20
N MET A 34 6.63 0.07 -4.62
CA MET A 34 7.45 1.29 -4.70
C MET A 34 8.66 1.27 -3.76
N LEU A 35 8.68 0.38 -2.76
CA LEU A 35 9.78 0.25 -1.80
C LEU A 35 10.92 -0.65 -2.33
N PRO A 36 12.20 -0.28 -2.09
CA PRO A 36 13.34 -1.12 -2.41
C PRO A 36 13.24 -2.50 -1.75
N LYS A 37 13.66 -3.56 -2.47
CA LYS A 37 13.63 -4.93 -1.95
C LYS A 37 14.85 -5.19 -1.04
N ASN A 38 14.78 -4.74 0.21
CA ASN A 38 15.85 -4.95 1.20
C ASN A 38 15.30 -5.34 2.58
N LYS A 39 16.20 -5.55 3.56
CA LYS A 39 15.87 -5.90 4.96
C LYS A 39 15.05 -4.82 5.67
N LEU A 40 15.10 -3.57 5.21
CA LEU A 40 14.33 -2.45 5.78
C LEU A 40 12.91 -2.34 5.22
N ARG A 41 12.56 -3.12 4.19
CA ARG A 41 11.22 -3.08 3.60
C ARG A 41 10.13 -3.57 4.57
N PRO A 42 10.26 -4.73 5.26
CA PRO A 42 9.28 -5.15 6.26
C PRO A 42 9.02 -4.13 7.38
N PRO A 43 10.03 -3.55 8.06
CA PRO A 43 9.77 -2.58 9.12
C PRO A 43 9.19 -1.26 8.59
N ARG A 44 9.53 -0.83 7.37
CA ARG A 44 8.88 0.34 6.73
C ARG A 44 7.41 0.07 6.43
N LEU A 45 7.09 -1.12 5.92
CA LEU A 45 5.71 -1.53 5.65
C LEU A 45 4.88 -1.71 6.93
N ALA A 46 5.49 -2.08 8.06
CA ALA A 46 4.78 -2.21 9.33
C ALA A 46 4.21 -0.88 9.85
N ARG A 47 4.84 0.24 9.47
CA ARG A 47 4.39 1.61 9.76
C ARG A 47 3.18 2.04 8.92
N LEU A 48 2.98 1.43 7.76
CA LEU A 48 1.84 1.73 6.90
C LEU A 48 0.57 1.10 7.47
N LYS A 49 -0.42 1.93 7.82
CA LYS A 49 -1.76 1.52 8.24
C LYS A 49 -2.76 1.95 7.17
N VAL A 50 -3.49 0.98 6.60
CA VAL A 50 -4.45 1.21 5.54
C VAL A 50 -5.82 0.76 6.03
N TYR A 51 -6.82 1.63 5.91
CA TYR A 51 -8.19 1.39 6.31
C TYR A 51 -9.10 1.43 5.08
N ALA A 52 -10.15 0.61 5.07
CA ALA A 52 -11.11 0.59 3.97
C ALA A 52 -12.18 1.68 4.09
N GLY A 53 -12.50 2.10 5.32
CA GLY A 53 -13.45 3.17 5.63
C GLY A 53 -12.77 4.51 5.92
N ALA A 54 -13.58 5.51 6.24
CA ALA A 54 -13.12 6.86 6.56
C ALA A 54 -12.49 6.96 7.96
N GLU A 55 -12.75 6.01 8.85
CA GLU A 55 -12.31 6.04 10.24
C GLU A 55 -11.03 5.23 10.48
N HIS A 56 -10.23 5.69 11.44
CA HIS A 56 -9.05 5.00 11.94
C HIS A 56 -8.99 5.03 13.48
N PRO A 57 -8.50 3.96 14.14
CA PRO A 57 -8.41 3.89 15.61
C PRO A 57 -7.26 4.69 16.22
N HIS A 58 -6.49 5.44 15.42
CA HIS A 58 -5.27 6.15 15.85
C HIS A 58 -5.52 7.57 16.40
N GLN A 59 -6.70 7.82 16.98
CA GLN A 59 -7.03 9.13 17.57
C GLN A 59 -6.03 9.58 18.67
N PRO A 60 -5.52 8.69 19.55
CA PRO A 60 -4.56 9.11 20.58
C PRO A 60 -3.21 9.60 20.05
N GLN A 61 -2.90 9.32 18.76
CA GLN A 61 -1.62 9.67 18.15
C GLN A 61 -1.63 11.06 17.49
N THR A 62 -2.73 11.82 17.62
CA THR A 62 -2.92 13.17 17.04
C THR A 62 -2.37 13.29 15.60
N PRO A 63 -2.89 12.51 14.65
CA PRO A 63 -2.36 12.49 13.29
C PRO A 63 -2.60 13.84 12.59
N THR A 64 -1.57 14.36 11.93
CA THR A 64 -1.67 15.56 11.09
C THR A 64 -2.16 15.18 9.70
N ALA A 65 -3.19 15.87 9.20
CA ALA A 65 -3.64 15.70 7.83
C ALA A 65 -2.54 16.12 6.85
N TYR A 66 -2.20 15.25 5.90
CA TYR A 66 -1.19 15.51 4.88
C TYR A 66 -1.87 15.70 3.53
N ASP A 67 -1.77 16.91 2.96
CA ASP A 67 -2.24 17.21 1.62
C ASP A 67 -1.11 16.99 0.61
N MET A 68 -1.40 16.29 -0.49
CA MET A 68 -0.45 16.04 -1.58
C MET A 68 -0.39 17.24 -2.52
N LYS A 69 -0.02 18.43 -2.02
CA LYS A 69 0.28 19.56 -2.91
C LYS A 69 1.62 19.33 -3.59
N GLY A 70 1.59 19.34 -4.93
CA GLY A 70 2.71 18.99 -5.80
C GLY A 70 4.01 19.69 -5.41
N VAL A 71 5.04 18.89 -5.14
CA VAL A 71 6.42 19.35 -4.99
C VAL A 71 6.81 19.98 -6.33
N ARG A 72 6.72 21.32 -6.41
CA ARG A 72 7.24 22.07 -7.56
C ARG A 72 8.72 21.76 -7.66
N ARG A 73 9.16 21.18 -8.79
CA ARG A 73 10.59 21.04 -9.08
C ARG A 73 11.19 22.44 -9.06
N VAL A 74 12.06 22.72 -8.09
CA VAL A 74 12.88 23.93 -8.13
C VAL A 74 13.93 23.65 -9.19
N SER A 75 13.76 24.24 -10.36
CA SER A 75 14.80 24.29 -11.39
C SER A 75 15.98 25.03 -10.77
N HIS A 76 17.06 24.32 -10.48
CA HIS A 76 18.35 24.96 -10.24
C HIS A 76 19.00 25.18 -11.60
N GLU A 77 19.13 26.45 -11.95
CA GLU A 77 19.99 26.99 -13.01
C GLU A 77 21.47 26.92 -12.59
#